data_AF-A0A917TY46-F1
#
_entry.id   AF-A0A917TY46-F1
#
_cell.length_a   1.000
_cell.length_b   1.000
_cell.length_c   1.000
_cell.angle_alpha   90.00
_cell.angle_beta   90.00
_cell.angle_gamma   90.00
#
_symmetry.space_group_name_H-M   'P 1'
#
loop_
_entity.id
_entity.type
_entity.pdbx_description
1 polymer ?
#
loop_
_entity_poly.entity_id
_entity_poly.type
_entity_poly.pdbx_seq_one_letter_code
_entity_poly.pdbx_strand_id
1 'polypeptide(L)'
;MAPTPYLVNHDHYRRLISQLIGSGVMLDEGMLCWYARLSARYPTVELRIGDVCPTVDEAVLVGAHWRAAHDGLEGSAVDLTTGELRPAWDVLYQLVGRLGPALERHGDHTEVTSLLETLRQHGTSAARQRSAYARTGRVEDVVADVARQTRGEAPG
;
A
#
# COMPACT_ATOMS: atom_id res chain seq x y z
N MET A 1 -8.16 17.81 8.48
CA MET A 1 -6.92 17.01 8.37
C MET A 1 -6.19 17.43 7.10
N ALA A 2 -4.85 17.41 7.08
CA ALA A 2 -4.06 17.87 5.94
C ALA A 2 -3.17 16.74 5.37
N PRO A 3 -2.77 16.80 4.09
CA PRO A 3 -1.76 15.90 3.56
C PRO A 3 -0.45 16.01 4.34
N THR A 4 0.17 14.85 4.60
CA THR A 4 1.52 14.80 5.17
C THR A 4 2.48 15.45 4.17
N PRO A 5 3.29 16.45 4.58
CA PRO A 5 4.24 17.09 3.68
C PRO A 5 5.33 16.09 3.26
N TYR A 6 6.04 16.42 2.18
CA TYR A 6 7.19 15.62 1.78
C TYR A 6 8.30 15.69 2.84
N LEU A 7 8.75 14.52 3.27
CA LEU A 7 9.79 14.36 4.30
C LEU A 7 10.94 13.54 3.71
N VAL A 8 12.16 14.05 3.89
CA VAL A 8 13.36 13.42 3.31
C VAL A 8 13.92 12.35 4.24
N ASN A 9 13.91 12.61 5.54
CA ASN A 9 14.41 11.73 6.57
C ASN A 9 13.86 12.14 7.95
N HIS A 10 14.21 11.35 8.96
CA HIS A 10 13.76 11.60 10.33
C HIS A 10 14.26 12.94 10.90
N ASP A 11 15.47 13.37 10.56
CA ASP A 11 15.99 14.67 11.02
C ASP A 11 15.25 15.86 10.41
N HIS A 12 14.85 15.75 9.14
CA HIS A 12 14.00 16.73 8.48
C HIS A 12 12.63 16.79 9.17
N TYR A 13 12.04 15.64 9.47
CA TYR A 13 10.81 15.58 10.26
C TYR A 13 10.96 16.30 11.61
N ARG A 14 11.96 15.95 12.41
CA ARG A 14 12.18 16.57 13.73
C ARG A 14 12.37 18.08 13.64
N ARG A 15 13.14 18.57 12.66
CA ARG A 15 13.32 20.01 12.45
C ARG A 15 12.01 20.71 12.11
N LEU A 16 11.20 20.13 11.22
CA LEU A 16 9.89 20.68 10.86
C LEU A 16 8.96 20.74 12.08
N ILE A 17 8.91 19.68 12.89
CA ILE A 17 8.11 19.66 14.13
C ILE A 17 8.57 20.76 15.10
N SER A 18 9.88 20.87 15.36
CA SER A 18 10.42 21.93 16.22
C SER A 18 10.10 23.34 15.73
N GLN A 19 10.10 23.57 14.41
CA GLN A 19 9.74 24.87 13.83
C GLN A 19 8.24 25.18 13.98
N LEU A 20 7.37 24.19 13.77
CA LEU A 20 5.93 24.35 13.94
C LEU A 20 5.55 24.63 15.40
N ILE A 21 6.24 24.00 16.35
CA ILE A 21 6.08 24.29 17.78
C ILE A 21 6.62 25.68 18.12
N GLY A 22 7.85 25.98 17.69
CA GLY A 22 8.51 27.27 17.96
C GLY A 22 7.78 28.48 17.39
N SER A 23 6.99 28.30 16.33
CA SER A 23 6.14 29.36 15.76
C SER A 23 4.78 29.53 16.46
N GLY A 24 4.41 28.64 17.38
CA GLY A 24 3.13 28.68 18.10
C GLY A 24 1.93 28.17 17.30
N VAL A 25 2.13 27.72 16.05
CA VAL A 25 1.09 27.06 15.24
C VAL A 25 0.66 25.73 15.85
N MET A 26 1.54 25.11 16.64
CA MET A 26 1.34 23.83 17.30
C MET A 26 1.86 23.90 18.74
N LEU A 27 1.10 23.41 19.73
CA LEU A 27 1.57 23.39 21.13
C LEU A 27 2.54 22.23 21.40
N ASP A 28 2.23 21.07 20.83
CA ASP A 28 3.01 19.85 20.95
C ASP A 28 2.80 18.94 19.72
N GLU A 29 3.65 17.92 19.55
CA GLU A 29 3.59 16.98 18.44
C GLU A 29 2.24 16.22 18.34
N GLY A 30 1.53 16.09 19.45
CA GLY A 30 0.19 15.50 19.52
C GLY A 30 -0.86 16.26 18.71
N MET A 31 -0.67 17.57 18.49
CA MET A 31 -1.54 18.41 17.68
C MET A 31 -1.34 18.27 16.15
N LEU A 32 -0.41 17.41 15.69
CA LEU A 32 -0.24 17.10 14.27
C LEU A 32 -1.51 16.52 13.66
N CYS A 33 -2.16 17.30 12.81
CA CYS A 33 -3.41 16.96 12.11
C CYS A 33 -3.17 16.48 10.66
N TRP A 34 -2.13 15.68 10.42
CA TRP A 34 -1.80 15.10 9.10
C TRP A 34 -2.41 13.71 8.89
N TYR A 35 -2.70 13.32 7.64
CA TYR A 35 -3.25 11.99 7.30
C TYR A 35 -2.38 10.83 7.82
N ALA A 36 -1.06 10.99 7.81
CA ALA A 36 -0.11 10.07 8.42
C ALA A 36 0.95 10.84 9.22
N ARG A 37 1.33 10.32 10.39
CA ARG A 37 2.43 10.87 11.21
C ARG A 37 3.22 9.78 11.91
N LEU A 38 4.42 10.11 12.38
CA LEU A 38 5.10 9.30 13.38
C LEU A 38 4.37 9.48 14.72
N SER A 39 4.24 8.40 15.48
CA SER A 39 3.74 8.50 16.85
C SER A 39 4.83 9.10 17.75
N ALA A 40 4.46 10.09 18.57
CA ALA A 40 5.36 10.65 19.57
C ALA A 40 5.68 9.66 20.71
N ARG A 41 4.90 8.57 20.83
CA ARG A 41 4.96 7.62 21.95
C ARG A 41 5.42 6.22 21.54
N TYR A 42 4.98 5.75 20.38
CA TYR A 42 5.24 4.38 19.94
C TYR A 42 6.12 4.38 18.68
N PRO A 43 6.93 3.34 18.42
CA PRO A 43 7.73 3.23 17.20
C PRO A 43 6.84 2.81 16.01
N THR A 44 5.78 3.57 15.77
CA THR A 44 4.74 3.27 14.78
C THR A 44 4.41 4.48 13.93
N VAL A 45 3.91 4.22 12.72
CA VAL A 45 3.25 5.22 11.89
C VAL A 45 1.76 5.20 12.21
N GLU A 46 1.19 6.37 12.53
CA GLU A 46 -0.24 6.54 12.78
C GLU A 46 -0.92 7.01 11.49
N LEU A 47 -1.77 6.16 10.93
CA LEU A 47 -2.67 6.52 9.84
C LEU A 47 -3.97 7.01 10.45
N ARG A 48 -4.41 8.19 10.06
CA ARG A 48 -5.63 8.79 10.62
C ARG A 48 -6.57 9.35 9.54
N ILE A 49 -6.46 8.80 8.33
CA ILE A 49 -7.36 9.07 7.20
C ILE A 49 -8.74 8.43 7.37
N GLY A 50 -8.85 7.37 8.18
CA GLY A 50 -10.11 6.67 8.41
C GLY A 50 -11.00 7.39 9.41
N ASP A 51 -12.31 7.34 9.16
CA ASP A 51 -13.32 7.67 10.16
C ASP A 51 -13.33 6.64 11.29
N VAL A 52 -14.12 6.91 12.33
CA VAL A 52 -14.36 5.96 13.41
C VAL A 52 -14.86 4.64 12.81
N CYS A 53 -14.20 3.54 13.16
CA CYS A 53 -14.63 2.19 12.80
C CYS A 53 -15.55 1.67 13.92
N PRO A 54 -16.86 1.48 13.66
CA PRO A 54 -17.82 0.99 14.66
C PRO A 54 -17.47 -0.38 15.25
N THR A 55 -16.77 -1.21 14.48
CA THR A 55 -16.39 -2.58 14.87
C THR A 55 -14.89 -2.85 14.73
N VAL A 56 -14.43 -3.89 15.43
CA VAL A 56 -13.05 -4.39 15.32
C VAL A 56 -12.77 -4.88 13.91
N ASP A 57 -13.72 -5.58 13.28
CA ASP A 57 -13.56 -6.13 11.94
C ASP A 57 -13.37 -5.03 10.89
N GLU A 58 -14.11 -3.91 11.02
CA GLU A 58 -13.92 -2.74 10.16
C GLU A 58 -12.55 -2.09 10.38
N ALA A 59 -12.10 -1.98 11.65
CA ALA A 59 -10.77 -1.45 11.95
C ALA A 59 -9.65 -2.33 11.36
N VAL A 60 -9.81 -3.65 11.46
CA VAL A 60 -8.90 -4.64 10.85
C VAL A 60 -8.93 -4.53 9.32
N LEU A 61 -10.11 -4.37 8.72
CA LEU A 61 -10.25 -4.19 7.28
C LEU A 61 -9.54 -2.93 6.77
N VAL A 62 -9.64 -1.81 7.49
CA VAL A 62 -8.88 -0.58 7.17
C VAL A 62 -7.38 -0.84 7.25
N GLY A 63 -6.91 -1.54 8.29
CA GLY A 63 -5.50 -1.93 8.41
C GLY A 63 -5.04 -2.86 7.29
N ALA A 64 -5.87 -3.84 6.92
CA ALA A 64 -5.62 -4.77 5.82
C ALA A 64 -5.52 -4.05 4.48
N HIS A 65 -6.41 -3.08 4.24
CA HIS A 65 -6.42 -2.27 3.03
C HIS A 65 -5.13 -1.44 2.91
N TRP A 66 -4.70 -0.78 3.99
CA TRP A 66 -3.44 -0.06 3.99
C TRP A 66 -2.25 -0.97 3.73
N ARG A 67 -2.20 -2.13 4.41
CA ARG A 67 -1.14 -3.13 4.21
C ARG A 67 -1.09 -3.56 2.74
N ALA A 68 -2.23 -3.88 2.14
CA ALA A 68 -2.30 -4.27 0.73
C ALA A 68 -1.81 -3.15 -0.21
N ALA A 69 -2.16 -1.89 0.07
CA ALA A 69 -1.69 -0.74 -0.71
C ALA A 69 -0.18 -0.49 -0.56
N HIS A 70 0.37 -0.71 0.64
CA HIS A 70 1.79 -0.51 0.95
C HIS A 70 2.67 -1.64 0.40
N ASP A 71 2.35 -2.89 0.72
CA ASP A 71 3.16 -4.07 0.43
C ASP A 71 2.90 -4.60 -0.99
N GLY A 72 1.68 -4.45 -1.50
CA GLY A 72 1.22 -5.12 -2.71
C GLY A 72 1.28 -6.64 -2.61
N LEU A 73 1.33 -7.31 -3.77
CA LEU A 73 1.42 -8.78 -3.83
C LEU A 73 2.81 -9.34 -3.50
N GLU A 74 3.83 -8.49 -3.33
CA GLU A 74 5.20 -8.91 -3.05
C GLU A 74 5.47 -9.09 -1.54
N GLY A 75 4.60 -8.52 -0.69
CA GLY A 75 4.74 -8.60 0.76
C GLY A 75 3.65 -9.43 1.43
N SER A 76 3.19 -8.94 2.59
CA SER A 76 2.20 -9.64 3.41
C SER A 76 0.83 -8.98 3.31
N ALA A 77 -0.23 -9.77 3.48
CA ALA A 77 -1.59 -9.30 3.65
C ALA A 77 -2.17 -9.83 4.96
N VAL A 78 -3.17 -9.14 5.49
CA VAL A 78 -3.95 -9.62 6.64
C VAL A 78 -4.99 -10.62 6.12
N ASP A 79 -4.96 -11.86 6.61
CA ASP A 79 -6.05 -12.81 6.40
C ASP A 79 -7.23 -12.39 7.28
N LEU A 80 -8.28 -11.83 6.66
CA LEU A 80 -9.45 -11.32 7.37
C LEU A 80 -10.25 -12.41 8.10
N THR A 81 -9.95 -13.70 7.87
CA THR A 81 -10.62 -14.79 8.60
C THR A 81 -9.89 -15.25 9.85
N THR A 82 -8.58 -15.01 9.93
CA THR A 82 -7.79 -15.38 11.12
C THR A 82 -7.24 -14.16 11.86
N GLY A 83 -7.18 -13.00 11.21
CA GLY A 83 -6.50 -11.79 11.68
C GLY A 83 -4.98 -11.84 11.52
N GLU A 84 -4.42 -12.91 10.96
CA GLU A 84 -2.98 -13.12 10.86
C GLU A 84 -2.37 -12.48 9.62
N LEU A 85 -1.09 -12.11 9.71
CA LEU A 85 -0.30 -11.70 8.54
C LEU A 85 0.21 -12.94 7.80
N ARG A 86 -0.07 -13.01 6.50
CA ARG A 86 0.33 -14.11 5.62
C ARG A 86 0.89 -13.56 4.31
N PRO A 87 1.68 -14.34 3.55
CA PRO A 87 2.08 -13.93 2.21
C PRO A 87 0.85 -13.51 1.39
N ALA A 88 0.92 -12.35 0.73
CA ALA A 88 -0.24 -11.78 0.04
C ALA A 88 -0.81 -12.73 -1.03
N TRP A 89 0.06 -13.51 -1.67
CA TRP A 89 -0.34 -14.55 -2.62
C TRP A 89 -1.18 -15.66 -2.01
N ASP A 90 -0.87 -16.09 -0.79
CA ASP A 90 -1.64 -17.15 -0.11
C ASP A 90 -3.06 -16.66 0.20
N VAL A 91 -3.18 -15.41 0.67
CA VAL A 91 -4.48 -14.77 0.94
C VAL A 91 -5.28 -14.61 -0.35
N LEU A 92 -4.62 -14.23 -1.46
CA LEU A 92 -5.27 -14.09 -2.76
C LEU A 92 -5.77 -15.44 -3.31
N TYR A 93 -4.95 -16.49 -3.26
CA TYR A 93 -5.37 -17.82 -3.70
C TYR A 93 -6.49 -18.39 -2.83
N GLN A 94 -6.47 -18.12 -1.53
CA GLN A 94 -7.57 -18.48 -0.63
C GLN A 94 -8.87 -17.76 -1.00
N LEU A 95 -8.81 -16.46 -1.33
CA LEU A 95 -9.96 -15.71 -1.81
C LEU A 95 -10.51 -16.30 -3.12
N VAL A 96 -9.64 -16.55 -4.09
CA VAL A 96 -10.02 -17.11 -5.39
C VAL A 96 -10.61 -18.51 -5.24
N GLY A 97 -10.03 -19.35 -4.39
CA GLY A 97 -10.57 -20.68 -4.06
C GLY A 97 -11.96 -20.61 -3.45
N ARG A 98 -12.24 -19.62 -2.59
CA ARG A 98 -13.60 -19.39 -2.05
C ARG A 98 -14.58 -18.90 -3.12
N LEU A 99 -14.11 -18.11 -4.08
CA LEU A 99 -14.92 -17.63 -5.21
C LEU A 99 -15.08 -18.69 -6.31
N GLY A 100 -14.33 -19.79 -6.28
CA GLY A 100 -14.33 -20.85 -7.30
C GLY A 100 -15.71 -21.26 -7.80
N PRO A 101 -16.67 -21.64 -6.92
CA PRO A 101 -18.01 -22.01 -7.35
C PRO A 101 -18.77 -20.89 -8.07
N ALA A 102 -18.53 -19.62 -7.72
CA ALA A 102 -19.14 -18.48 -8.41
C ALA A 102 -18.47 -18.26 -9.77
N LEU A 103 -17.14 -18.31 -9.82
CA LEU A 103 -16.37 -18.18 -11.06
C LEU A 103 -16.73 -19.27 -12.07
N GLU A 104 -16.91 -20.52 -11.63
CA GLU A 104 -17.36 -21.63 -12.47
C GLU A 104 -18.75 -21.40 -13.03
N ARG A 105 -19.70 -20.95 -12.20
CA ARG A 105 -21.08 -20.64 -12.65
C ARG A 105 -21.13 -19.56 -13.73
N HIS A 106 -20.18 -18.63 -13.71
CA HIS A 106 -20.11 -17.54 -14.68
C HIS A 106 -19.12 -17.80 -15.83
N GLY A 107 -18.37 -18.91 -15.79
CA GLY A 107 -17.36 -19.25 -16.81
C GLY A 107 -16.04 -18.50 -16.68
N ASP A 108 -15.82 -17.77 -15.58
CA ASP A 108 -14.69 -16.87 -15.36
C ASP A 108 -13.45 -17.56 -14.77
N HIS A 109 -13.59 -18.81 -14.31
CA HIS A 109 -12.53 -19.50 -13.55
C HIS A 109 -11.21 -19.59 -14.33
N THR A 110 -11.26 -19.97 -15.61
CA THR A 110 -10.07 -20.10 -16.47
C THR A 110 -9.39 -18.75 -16.68
N GLU A 111 -10.17 -17.70 -16.94
CA GLU A 111 -9.65 -16.36 -17.16
C GLU A 111 -8.97 -15.82 -15.90
N VAL A 112 -9.62 -15.93 -14.74
CA VAL A 112 -9.05 -15.49 -13.46
C VAL A 112 -7.75 -16.23 -13.16
N THR A 113 -7.70 -17.54 -13.37
CA THR A 113 -6.48 -18.33 -13.10
C THR A 113 -5.33 -17.91 -14.03
N SER A 114 -5.61 -17.70 -15.32
CA SER A 114 -4.63 -17.20 -16.30
C SER A 114 -4.09 -15.82 -15.93
N LEU A 115 -4.96 -14.90 -15.48
CA LEU A 115 -4.56 -13.57 -15.03
C LEU A 115 -3.66 -13.63 -13.78
N LEU A 116 -3.96 -14.52 -12.83
CA LEU A 116 -3.14 -14.71 -11.63
C LEU A 116 -1.76 -15.28 -11.96
N GLU A 117 -1.69 -16.27 -12.86
CA GLU A 117 -0.41 -16.80 -13.36
C GLU A 117 0.42 -15.71 -14.04
N THR A 118 -0.22 -14.88 -14.86
CA THR A 118 0.44 -13.73 -15.52
C THR A 118 0.98 -12.75 -14.49
N LEU A 119 0.19 -12.40 -13.46
CA LEU A 119 0.62 -11.54 -12.36
C LEU A 119 1.76 -12.15 -11.53
N ARG A 120 1.75 -13.47 -11.36
CA ARG A 120 2.80 -14.19 -10.61
C ARG A 120 4.13 -14.16 -11.36
N GLN A 121 4.08 -14.26 -12.68
CA GLN A 121 5.27 -14.24 -13.54
C GLN A 121 5.83 -12.81 -13.73
N HIS A 122 4.97 -11.82 -13.96
CA HIS A 122 5.38 -10.48 -14.40
C HIS A 122 5.26 -9.39 -13.31
N GLY A 123 4.73 -9.75 -12.14
CA GLY A 123 4.43 -8.82 -11.06
C GLY A 123 3.29 -7.85 -11.39
N THR A 124 2.96 -7.00 -10.42
CA THR A 124 2.00 -5.89 -10.61
C THR A 124 2.65 -4.73 -11.36
N SER A 125 1.85 -3.79 -11.87
CA SER A 125 2.37 -2.54 -12.42
C SER A 125 3.22 -1.78 -11.39
N ALA A 126 2.73 -1.67 -10.15
CA ALA A 126 3.46 -1.01 -9.07
C ALA A 126 4.83 -1.67 -8.78
N ALA A 127 4.88 -3.00 -8.78
CA ALA A 127 6.13 -3.75 -8.64
C ALA A 127 7.14 -3.40 -9.75
N ARG A 128 6.69 -3.41 -11.01
CA ARG A 128 7.54 -3.06 -12.16
C ARG A 128 8.01 -1.61 -12.11
N GLN A 129 7.13 -0.67 -11.75
CA GLN A 129 7.48 0.74 -11.61
C GLN A 129 8.51 0.97 -10.50
N ARG A 130 8.36 0.30 -9.35
CA ARG A 130 9.37 0.33 -8.28
C ARG A 130 10.69 -0.26 -8.71
N SER A 131 10.69 -1.37 -9.45
CA SER A 131 11.89 -1.98 -10.01
C SER A 131 12.60 -1.04 -10.99
N ALA A 132 11.86 -0.41 -11.91
CA ALA A 132 12.38 0.57 -12.84
C ALA A 132 13.04 1.76 -12.11
N TYR A 133 12.37 2.31 -11.11
CA TYR A 133 12.91 3.39 -10.28
C TYR A 133 14.14 2.94 -9.49
N ALA A 134 14.13 1.74 -8.90
CA ALA A 134 15.22 1.24 -8.08
C ALA A 134 16.53 1.04 -8.87
N ARG A 135 16.45 0.76 -10.18
CA ARG A 135 17.63 0.61 -11.04
C ARG A 135 18.43 1.91 -11.21
N THR A 136 17.76 3.06 -11.24
CA THR A 136 18.38 4.32 -11.70
C THR A 136 18.13 5.52 -10.77
N GLY A 137 17.14 5.44 -9.88
CA GLY A 137 16.67 6.53 -9.03
C GLY A 137 15.90 7.63 -9.77
N ARG A 138 15.51 7.39 -11.03
CA ARG A 138 14.95 8.40 -11.93
C ARG A 138 13.49 8.13 -12.27
N VAL A 139 12.64 9.12 -12.05
CA VAL A 139 11.20 9.01 -12.37
C VAL A 139 10.98 8.93 -13.88
N GLU A 140 11.87 9.50 -14.70
CA GLU A 140 11.76 9.46 -16.15
C GLU A 140 11.79 8.02 -16.69
N ASP A 141 12.54 7.13 -16.05
CA ASP A 141 12.63 5.73 -16.46
C ASP A 141 11.32 4.98 -16.18
N VAL A 142 10.63 5.33 -15.09
CA VAL A 142 9.29 4.81 -14.79
C VAL A 142 8.30 5.27 -15.86
N VAL A 143 8.33 6.55 -16.24
CA VAL A 143 7.45 7.11 -17.27
C VAL A 143 7.72 6.43 -18.63
N ALA A 144 8.99 6.23 -18.98
CA ALA A 144 9.37 5.54 -20.21
C ALA A 144 8.86 4.08 -20.22
N ASP A 145 9.00 3.36 -19.11
CA ASP A 145 8.53 1.97 -18.99
C ASP A 145 7.00 1.84 -19.08
N VAL A 146 6.25 2.79 -18.50
CA VAL A 146 4.79 2.83 -18.61
C VAL A 146 4.36 3.18 -20.04
N ALA A 147 5.04 4.13 -20.69
CA ALA A 147 4.75 4.50 -22.08
C ALA A 147 5.00 3.32 -23.04
N ARG A 148 6.07 2.54 -22.80
CA ARG A 148 6.40 1.31 -23.54
C ARG A 148 5.30 0.26 -23.42
N GLN A 149 4.89 -0.06 -22.18
CA GLN A 149 3.81 -1.03 -21.92
C GLN A 149 2.49 -0.62 -22.57
N THR A 150 2.15 0.68 -22.55
CA THR A 150 0.93 1.21 -23.19
C THR A 150 0.93 1.03 -24.72
N ARG A 151 2.11 1.00 -25.34
CA ARG A 151 2.28 0.74 -26.78
C ARG A 151 2.30 -0.75 -27.14
N GLY A 152 2.24 -1.66 -26.16
CA GLY A 152 2.33 -3.11 -26.37
C GLY A 152 3.74 -3.65 -26.54
N GLU A 153 4.76 -2.86 -26.21
CA GLU A 153 6.16 -3.29 -26.26
C GLU A 153 6.53 -4.08 -24.99
N ALA A 154 7.30 -5.17 -25.14
CA ALA A 154 7.70 -6.03 -24.04
C ALA A 154 8.58 -5.28 -23.00
N PRO A 155 8.51 -5.63 -21.70
CA PRO A 155 9.37 -5.04 -20.67
C PRO A 155 10.84 -5.30 -20.99
N GLY A 156 11.69 -4.29 -20.75
CA GLY A 156 13.15 -4.37 -20.88
C GLY A 156 13.86 -4.56 -19.56
#